data_AF-A0AAU4MWK3-F1
#
_entry.id   AF-A0AAU4MWK3-F1
#
_cell.length_a   1.000
_cell.length_b   1.000
_cell.length_c   1.000
_cell.angle_alpha   90.00
_cell.angle_beta   90.00
_cell.angle_gamma   90.00
#
_symmetry.space_group_name_H-M   'P 1'
#
loop_
_entity.id
_entity.type
_entity.pdbx_description
1 polymer ?
#
loop_
_entity_poly.entity_id
_entity_poly.type
_entity_poly.pdbx_seq_one_letter_code
_entity_poly.pdbx_strand_id
1 'polypeptide(L)'
;MVILTVLEEVTRELDQLGTRGMSAGLTAVALDLAAAMDSTEAPTSKAVVARELSAVMVKLRALANPTAGRGTVDDLKRKRAERLQRTKRAAP
;
A
#
# COMPACT_ATOMS: atom_id res chain seq x y z
N MET A 1 -10.59 11.21 20.97
CA MET A 1 -9.83 10.84 19.76
C MET A 1 -9.39 9.41 19.95
N VAL A 2 -9.99 8.45 19.22
CA VAL A 2 -9.57 7.05 19.30
C VAL A 2 -8.38 6.90 18.36
N ILE A 3 -7.22 6.54 18.90
CA ILE A 3 -6.08 6.14 18.07
C ILE A 3 -6.38 4.69 17.66
N LEU A 4 -6.75 4.48 16.40
CA LEU A 4 -6.87 3.14 15.84
C LEU A 4 -5.45 2.59 15.58
N THR A 5 -5.24 1.32 15.89
CA THR A 5 -3.97 0.66 15.55
C THR A 5 -3.89 0.41 14.05
N VAL A 6 -2.69 0.16 13.53
CA VAL A 6 -2.52 -0.17 12.10
C VAL A 6 -3.30 -1.45 11.75
N LEU A 7 -3.29 -2.44 12.65
CA LEU A 7 -4.06 -3.66 12.50
C LEU A 7 -5.57 -3.40 12.40
N GLU A 8 -6.12 -2.55 13.25
CA GLU A 8 -7.56 -2.22 13.23
C GLU A 8 -7.96 -1.54 11.91
N GLU A 9 -7.16 -0.60 11.43
CA GLU A 9 -7.43 0.11 10.18
C GLU A 9 -7.35 -0.83 8.97
N VAL A 10 -6.31 -1.68 8.91
CA VAL A 10 -6.15 -2.67 7.84
C VAL A 10 -7.29 -3.69 7.88
N THR A 11 -7.68 -4.15 9.06
CA THR A 11 -8.81 -5.08 9.23
C THR A 11 -10.10 -4.49 8.66
N ARG A 12 -10.38 -3.23 8.99
CA ARG A 12 -11.56 -2.50 8.52
C ARG A 12 -11.53 -2.30 7.00
N GLU A 13 -10.38 -1.97 6.42
CA GLU A 13 -10.25 -1.79 4.97
C GLU A 13 -10.49 -3.12 4.24
N LEU A 14 -9.92 -4.23 4.73
CA LEU A 14 -10.11 -5.56 4.13
C LEU A 14 -11.57 -6.01 4.17
N ASP A 15 -12.30 -5.64 5.23
CA ASP A 15 -13.75 -5.87 5.32
C ASP A 15 -14.52 -5.06 4.26
N GLN A 16 -14.16 -3.79 4.05
CA GLN A 16 -14.77 -2.95 3.02
C GLN A 16 -14.48 -3.44 1.60
N LEU A 17 -13.28 -3.96 1.35
CA LEU A 17 -12.89 -4.48 0.05
C LEU A 17 -13.54 -5.83 -0.27
N GLY A 18 -14.10 -6.54 0.72
CA GLY A 18 -14.65 -7.89 0.54
C GLY A 18 -13.60 -8.94 0.16
N THR A 19 -12.31 -8.66 0.37
CA THR A 19 -11.19 -9.46 -0.15
C THR A 19 -10.93 -10.75 0.63
N ARG A 20 -11.53 -10.88 1.83
CA ARG A 20 -11.38 -12.05 2.70
C ARG A 20 -11.74 -13.37 2.01
N GLY A 21 -12.69 -13.35 1.06
CA GLY A 21 -13.06 -14.52 0.25
C GLY A 21 -12.29 -14.68 -1.07
N MET A 22 -11.67 -13.61 -1.58
CA MET A 22 -11.03 -13.59 -2.91
C MET A 22 -9.54 -13.95 -2.86
N SER A 23 -8.85 -13.62 -1.78
CA SER A 23 -7.45 -13.98 -1.57
C SER A 23 -7.13 -14.08 -0.07
N ALA A 24 -7.50 -15.21 0.53
CA ALA A 24 -7.29 -15.46 1.95
C ALA A 24 -5.80 -15.37 2.35
N GLY A 25 -4.89 -15.83 1.49
CA GLY A 25 -3.44 -15.76 1.74
C GLY A 25 -2.90 -14.33 1.79
N LEU A 26 -3.23 -13.47 0.82
CA LEU A 26 -2.79 -12.07 0.84
C LEU A 26 -3.44 -11.28 1.98
N THR A 27 -4.68 -11.60 2.32
CA THR A 27 -5.39 -11.01 3.47
C THR A 27 -4.66 -11.35 4.77
N ALA A 28 -4.28 -12.61 4.99
CA ALA A 28 -3.52 -13.02 6.17
C ALA A 28 -2.18 -12.28 6.26
N VAL A 29 -1.43 -12.21 5.16
CA VAL A 29 -0.15 -11.48 5.11
C VAL A 29 -0.32 -10.00 5.43
N ALA A 30 -1.40 -9.36 4.96
CA ALA A 30 -1.68 -7.95 5.29
C ALA A 30 -1.93 -7.75 6.80
N LEU A 31 -2.68 -8.67 7.43
CA LEU A 31 -2.95 -8.62 8.87
C LEU A 31 -1.67 -8.85 9.69
N ASP A 32 -0.84 -9.82 9.30
CA ASP A 32 0.43 -10.10 9.98
C ASP A 32 1.39 -8.91 9.91
N LEU A 33 1.50 -8.26 8.73
CA LEU A 33 2.32 -7.06 8.57
C LEU A 33 1.78 -5.89 9.39
N ALA A 34 0.46 -5.72 9.46
CA ALA A 34 -0.17 -4.66 10.25
C ALA A 34 0.07 -4.87 11.75
N ALA A 35 -0.08 -6.11 12.24
CA ALA A 35 0.25 -6.47 13.62
C ALA A 35 1.72 -6.23 13.94
N ALA A 36 2.63 -6.58 13.02
CA ALA A 36 4.06 -6.33 13.17
C ALA A 36 4.41 -4.83 13.22
N MET A 37 3.66 -3.98 12.50
CA MET A 37 3.84 -2.52 12.60
C MET A 37 3.45 -1.99 13.97
N ASP A 38 2.35 -2.48 14.54
CA ASP A 38 1.90 -2.08 15.87
C ASP A 38 2.87 -2.54 16.96
N SER A 39 3.47 -3.72 16.81
CA SER A 39 4.36 -4.31 17.82
C SER A 39 5.82 -3.86 17.72
N THR A 40 6.26 -3.30 16.59
CA THR A 40 7.68 -2.95 16.40
C THR A 40 8.00 -1.53 16.86
N GLU A 41 9.04 -1.40 17.69
CA GLU A 41 9.60 -0.12 18.13
C GLU A 41 10.83 0.30 17.31
N ALA A 42 11.38 -0.60 16.49
CA ALA A 42 12.55 -0.33 15.65
C ALA A 42 12.16 0.46 14.40
N PRO A 43 12.55 1.75 14.26
CA PRO A 43 12.05 2.61 13.18
C PRO A 43 12.38 2.11 11.77
N THR A 44 13.55 1.50 11.59
CA THR A 44 13.99 0.92 10.31
C THR A 44 13.14 -0.27 9.91
N SER A 45 12.90 -1.21 10.84
CA SER A 45 11.98 -2.34 10.64
C SER A 45 10.56 -1.84 10.34
N LYS A 46 10.08 -0.83 11.07
CA LYS A 46 8.76 -0.22 10.87
C LYS A 46 8.60 0.33 9.46
N ALA A 47 9.62 0.99 8.91
CA ALA A 47 9.63 1.50 7.54
C ALA A 47 9.59 0.37 6.49
N VAL A 48 10.32 -0.72 6.72
CA VAL A 48 10.31 -1.89 5.83
C VAL A 48 8.94 -2.57 5.84
N VAL A 49 8.38 -2.84 7.02
CA VAL A 49 7.05 -3.46 7.16
C VAL A 49 5.96 -2.57 6.53
N ALA A 50 6.02 -1.25 6.74
CA ALA A 50 5.08 -0.31 6.11
C ALA A 50 5.11 -0.35 4.59
N ARG A 51 6.30 -0.49 4.00
CA ARG A 51 6.48 -0.60 2.55
C ARG A 51 5.86 -1.88 2.01
N GLU A 52 6.09 -3.01 2.67
CA GLU A 52 5.54 -4.31 2.27
C GLU A 52 4.01 -4.33 2.44
N LEU A 53 3.50 -3.82 3.56
CA LEU A 53 2.06 -3.69 3.81
C LEU A 53 1.39 -2.86 2.70
N SER A 54 2.01 -1.73 2.33
CA SER A 54 1.52 -0.89 1.23
C SER A 54 1.46 -1.66 -0.10
N ALA A 55 2.48 -2.47 -0.41
CA ALA A 55 2.51 -3.26 -1.63
C ALA A 55 1.43 -4.35 -1.65
N VAL A 56 1.18 -5.02 -0.52
CA VAL A 56 0.12 -6.02 -0.39
C VAL A 56 -1.26 -5.39 -0.53
N MET A 57 -1.52 -4.28 0.14
CA MET A 57 -2.82 -3.58 0.07
C MET A 57 -3.12 -3.07 -1.35
N VAL A 58 -2.12 -2.61 -2.10
CA VAL A 58 -2.30 -2.26 -3.52
C VAL A 58 -2.78 -3.45 -4.35
N LYS A 59 -2.20 -4.65 -4.13
CA LYS A 59 -2.64 -5.88 -4.82
C LYS A 59 -4.07 -6.24 -4.45
N LEU A 60 -4.41 -6.17 -3.16
CA LEU A 60 -5.76 -6.48 -2.67
C LEU A 60 -6.81 -5.51 -3.22
N ARG A 61 -6.52 -4.21 -3.26
CA ARG A 61 -7.39 -3.19 -3.89
C ARG A 61 -7.59 -3.45 -5.38
N ALA A 62 -6.53 -3.86 -6.09
CA ALA A 62 -6.62 -4.20 -7.51
C ALA A 62 -7.48 -5.45 -7.76
N LEU A 63 -7.46 -6.44 -6.85
CA LEU A 63 -8.34 -7.61 -6.92
C LEU A 63 -9.81 -7.24 -6.64
N ALA A 64 -10.06 -6.36 -5.67
CA ALA A 64 -11.40 -5.91 -5.32
C ALA A 64 -12.04 -5.01 -6.40
N ASN A 65 -11.23 -4.20 -7.07
CA ASN A 65 -11.66 -3.33 -8.17
C ASN A 65 -10.73 -3.49 -9.39
N PRO A 66 -11.03 -4.43 -10.30
CA PRO A 66 -10.17 -4.72 -11.47
C PRO A 66 -10.03 -3.52 -12.44
N THR A 67 -10.93 -2.54 -12.39
CA THR A 67 -10.84 -1.29 -13.16
C THR A 67 -9.90 -0.24 -12.57
N ALA A 68 -9.54 -0.33 -11.29
CA ALA A 68 -8.63 0.60 -10.63
C ALA A 68 -7.16 0.47 -11.11
N GLY A 69 -6.81 -0.64 -11.77
CA GLY A 69 -5.45 -0.92 -12.27
C GLY A 69 -5.01 -0.14 -13.52
N ARG A 70 -5.88 0.64 -14.17
CA ARG A 70 -5.49 1.43 -15.37
C ARG A 70 -4.82 2.76 -15.04
N GLY A 71 -4.91 3.27 -13.81
CA GLY A 71 -4.37 4.59 -13.45
C GLY A 71 -2.92 4.61 -12.94
N THR A 72 -2.45 3.53 -12.30
CA THR A 72 -1.24 3.58 -11.47
C THR A 72 0.08 3.50 -12.25
N VAL A 73 0.12 2.73 -13.33
CA VAL A 73 1.32 2.64 -14.18
C VAL A 73 1.49 3.92 -15.02
N ASP A 74 0.40 4.49 -15.50
CA ASP A 74 0.44 5.74 -16.27
C ASP A 74 0.75 6.96 -15.41
N ASP A 75 0.25 7.00 -14.17
CA ASP A 75 0.62 8.06 -13.22
C ASP A 75 2.10 7.98 -12.80
N LEU A 76 2.66 6.78 -12.68
CA LEU A 76 4.09 6.61 -12.37
C LEU A 76 4.96 6.99 -13.58
N LYS A 77 4.54 6.66 -14.81
CA LYS A 77 5.18 7.12 -16.04
C LYS A 77 5.10 8.65 -16.17
N ARG A 78 3.96 9.25 -15.87
CA ARG A 78 3.76 10.71 -15.84
C ARG A 78 4.69 11.38 -14.84
N LYS A 79 4.76 10.90 -13.60
CA LYS A 79 5.69 11.43 -12.57
C LYS A 79 7.16 11.30 -12.98
N ARG A 80 7.55 10.20 -13.63
CA ARG A 80 8.93 10.03 -14.15
C ARG A 80 9.21 10.98 -15.32
N ALA A 81 8.26 11.17 -16.22
CA ALA A 81 8.38 12.10 -17.35
C ALA A 81 8.49 13.56 -16.88
N GLU A 82 7.68 13.97 -15.91
CA GLU A 82 7.75 15.30 -15.28
C GLU A 82 9.11 15.54 -14.60
N ARG A 83 9.67 14.51 -13.94
CA ARG A 83 11.00 14.59 -13.34
C ARG A 83 12.09 14.75 -14.39
N LEU A 84 12.03 13.97 -15.47
CA LEU A 84 12.96 14.06 -16.61
C LEU A 84 12.91 15.44 -17.30
N GLN A 85 11.72 16.01 -17.48
CA GLN A 85 11.55 17.34 -18.06
C GLN A 85 12.11 18.44 -17.15
N ARG A 86 11.95 18.31 -15.83
CA ARG A 86 12.52 19.25 -14.85
C ARG A 86 14.03 19.22 -14.85
N THR A 87 14.64 18.03 -14.95
CA THR A 87 16.11 17.88 -15.04
C THR A 87 16.65 18.44 -16.36
N LYS A 88 15.93 18.29 -17.48
CA LYS A 88 16.31 18.87 -18.78
C LYS A 88 16.23 20.40 -18.83
N ARG A 89 15.32 21.03 -18.08
CA ARG A 89 15.20 22.51 -17.98
C ARG A 89 16.19 23.15 -17.00
N ALA A 90 16.87 22.33 -16.19
CA ALA A 90 17.85 22.78 -15.19
C ALA A 90 19.30 22.46 -15.57
N ALA A 91 19.54 21.96 -16.78
CA ALA A 91 20.88 21.85 -17.36
C ALA A 91 21.22 23.19 -18.06
N PRO A 92 22.42 23.76 -17.83
CA PRO A 92 22.85 25.04 -18.40
C PRO A 92 23.04 24.98 -19.93
#